data_AF-A0A347ZSP3-F1
#
_entry.id   AF-A0A347ZSP3-F1
#
_cell.length_a   1.000
_cell.length_b   1.000
_cell.length_c   1.000
_cell.angle_alpha   90.00
_cell.angle_beta   90.00
_cell.angle_gamma   90.00
#
_symmetry.space_group_name_H-M   'P 1'
#
loop_
_entity.id
_entity.type
_entity.pdbx_description
1 polymer ?
#
loop_
_entity_poly.entity_id
_entity_poly.type
_entity_poly.pdbx_seq_one_letter_code
_entity_poly.pdbx_strand_id
1 'polypeptide(L)'
;MPKLNAFWKRWIFLGLIIILFFMVMTLNSSISEYFRLTDQHNQMTARISNLEATQYALETQIAYADSDKAVEEWARTYQRNIQPGDQMIIPVSPLEATPEINYLQTPTPSTEDNWQIWWELFFGE
;
A
#
# COMPACT_ATOMS: atom_id res chain seq x y z
N MET A 1 -5.48 70.05 29.28
CA MET A 1 -4.44 69.01 29.24
C MET A 1 -4.98 67.77 29.95
N PRO A 2 -4.69 66.50 29.59
CA PRO A 2 -3.84 65.98 28.50
C PRO A 2 -4.56 64.94 27.60
N LYS A 3 -4.26 64.93 26.28
CA LYS A 3 -4.54 63.77 25.39
C LYS A 3 -3.31 62.87 25.18
N LEU A 4 -2.25 63.06 25.97
CA LEU A 4 -1.01 62.27 25.90
C LEU A 4 -1.27 60.76 26.05
N ASN A 5 -2.19 60.37 26.93
CA ASN A 5 -2.48 58.96 27.19
C ASN A 5 -3.12 58.25 25.99
N ALA A 6 -3.92 58.95 25.18
CA ALA A 6 -4.53 58.37 23.99
C ALA A 6 -3.50 58.21 22.85
N PHE A 7 -2.58 59.16 22.71
CA PHE A 7 -1.48 59.06 21.76
C PHE A 7 -0.54 57.90 22.13
N TRP A 8 -0.11 57.82 23.39
CA TRP A 8 0.75 56.73 23.89
C TRP A 8 0.10 55.36 23.75
N LYS A 9 -1.20 55.22 24.09
CA LYS A 9 -1.95 53.97 23.87
C LYS A 9 -1.98 53.58 22.39
N ARG A 10 -2.13 54.55 21.48
CA ARG A 10 -2.13 54.29 20.03
C ARG A 10 -0.77 53.82 19.52
N TRP A 11 0.33 54.36 20.04
CA TRP A 11 1.69 53.89 19.71
C TRP A 11 2.00 52.51 20.26
N ILE A 12 1.58 52.20 21.49
CA ILE A 12 1.70 50.85 22.06
C ILE A 12 0.92 49.85 21.21
N PHE A 13 -0.30 50.19 20.80
CA PHE A 13 -1.13 49.32 19.96
C PHE A 13 -0.51 49.09 18.57
N LEU A 14 0.07 50.13 17.98
CA LEU A 14 0.79 50.03 16.71
C LEU A 14 2.04 49.14 16.83
N GLY A 15 2.81 49.29 17.91
CA GLY A 15 3.96 48.43 18.20
C GLY A 15 3.56 46.96 18.39
N LEU A 16 2.45 46.70 19.09
CA LEU A 16 1.91 45.35 19.27
C LEU A 16 1.51 44.72 17.93
N ILE A 17 0.86 45.48 17.04
CA ILE A 17 0.51 45.02 15.69
C ILE A 17 1.77 44.69 14.87
N ILE A 18 2.80 45.53 14.94
CA ILE A 18 4.07 45.29 14.23
C ILE A 18 4.74 44.02 14.74
N ILE A 19 4.80 43.82 16.06
CA ILE A 19 5.36 42.60 16.67
C ILE A 19 4.57 41.37 16.22
N LEU A 20 3.23 41.46 16.24
CA LEU A 20 2.36 40.37 15.81
C LEU A 20 2.59 40.03 14.33
N PHE A 21 2.74 41.04 13.47
CA PHE A 21 3.02 40.87 12.06
C PHE A 21 4.35 40.12 11.83
N PHE A 22 5.41 40.54 12.50
CA PHE A 22 6.71 39.86 12.43
C PHE A 22 6.63 38.43 12.96
N MET A 23 5.95 38.23 14.10
CA MET A 23 5.78 36.90 14.71
C MET A 23 5.09 35.92 13.75
N VAL A 24 4.01 36.33 13.09
CA VAL A 24 3.30 35.49 12.12
C VAL A 24 4.19 35.19 10.90
N MET A 25 4.95 36.17 10.39
CA MET A 25 5.87 35.97 9.27
C MET A 25 7.01 34.98 9.60
N THR A 26 7.59 35.08 10.80
CA THR A 26 8.68 34.19 11.24
C THR A 26 8.20 32.78 11.55
N LEU A 27 7.02 32.63 12.15
CA LEU A 27 6.45 31.31 12.43
C LEU A 27 6.07 30.58 11.14
N ASN A 28 5.47 31.30 10.19
CA ASN A 28 5.00 30.69 8.95
C ASN A 28 6.16 30.13 8.11
N SER A 29 7.27 30.87 8.02
CA SER A 29 8.48 30.40 7.33
C SER A 29 9.14 29.21 8.04
N SER A 30 9.34 29.30 9.36
CA SER A 30 10.01 28.25 10.14
C SER A 30 9.24 26.92 10.13
N ILE A 31 7.91 26.98 10.22
CA ILE A 31 7.04 25.80 10.18
C ILE A 31 7.09 25.13 8.80
N SER A 32 7.04 25.93 7.73
CA SER A 32 7.10 25.39 6.36
C SER A 32 8.42 24.68 6.06
N GLU A 33 9.54 25.22 6.56
CA GLU A 33 10.85 24.61 6.40
C GLU A 33 10.99 23.32 7.19
N TYR A 34 10.50 23.30 8.44
CA TYR A 34 10.45 22.10 9.27
C TYR A 34 9.67 20.99 8.59
N PHE A 35 8.44 21.26 8.13
CA PHE A 35 7.62 20.24 7.46
C PHE A 35 8.26 19.73 6.16
N ARG A 36 8.88 20.62 5.37
CA ARG A 36 9.61 20.22 4.17
C ARG A 36 10.75 19.26 4.50
N LEU A 37 11.56 19.57 5.51
CA LEU A 37 12.68 18.73 5.94
C LEU A 37 12.19 17.38 6.48
N THR A 38 11.13 17.38 7.29
CA THR A 38 10.51 16.16 7.81
C THR A 38 9.98 15.28 6.68
N ASP A 39 9.30 15.87 5.71
CA ASP A 39 8.76 15.12 4.56
C ASP A 39 9.88 14.52 3.71
N GLN A 40 10.94 15.29 3.42
CA GLN A 40 12.12 14.81 2.71
C GLN A 40 12.80 13.65 3.45
N HIS A 41 12.94 13.77 4.77
CA HIS A 41 13.49 12.70 5.61
C HIS A 41 12.63 11.44 5.53
N ASN A 42 11.31 11.57 5.70
CA ASN A 42 10.39 10.44 5.66
C ASN A 42 10.40 9.73 4.29
N GLN A 43 10.43 10.51 3.20
CA GLN A 43 10.55 9.96 1.84
C GLN A 43 11.87 9.18 1.67
N MET A 44 12.99 9.70 2.19
CA MET A 44 14.28 9.02 2.09
C MET A 44 14.30 7.72 2.92
N THR A 45 13.80 7.76 4.15
CA THR A 45 13.70 6.57 5.02
C THR A 45 12.83 5.49 4.40
N ALA A 46 11.71 5.86 3.78
CA ALA A 46 10.86 4.91 3.07
C ALA A 46 11.58 4.27 1.88
N ARG A 47 12.39 5.04 1.13
CA ARG A 47 13.20 4.49 0.02
C ARG A 47 14.25 3.53 0.51
N ILE A 48 14.96 3.87 1.59
CA ILE A 48 15.97 2.99 2.20
C ILE A 48 15.34 1.68 2.64
N SER A 49 14.22 1.72 3.37
CA SER A 49 13.53 0.51 3.82
C SER A 49 13.10 -0.40 2.66
N ASN A 50 12.61 0.18 1.56
CA ASN A 50 12.27 -0.61 0.36
C ASN A 50 13.50 -1.26 -0.29
N LEU A 51 14.62 -0.53 -0.33
CA LEU A 51 15.88 -1.05 -0.89
C LEU A 51 16.45 -2.18 -0.02
N GLU A 52 16.44 -2.02 1.31
CA GLU A 52 16.87 -3.06 2.24
C GLU A 52 16.01 -4.33 2.13
N ALA A 53 14.68 -4.18 2.02
CA ALA A 53 13.79 -5.32 1.80
C ALA A 53 14.08 -6.03 0.48
N THR A 54 14.36 -5.26 -0.58
CA THR A 54 14.73 -5.80 -1.90
C THR A 54 16.07 -6.52 -1.84
N GLN A 55 17.06 -5.94 -1.16
CA GLN A 55 18.37 -6.55 -0.95
C GLN A 55 18.24 -7.89 -0.23
N TYR A 56 17.51 -7.94 0.88
CA TYR A 56 17.29 -9.17 1.64
C TYR A 56 16.61 -10.26 0.78
N ALA A 57 15.60 -9.88 -0.01
CA ALA A 57 14.94 -10.81 -0.92
C ALA A 57 15.88 -11.34 -2.01
N LEU A 58 16.79 -10.51 -2.53
CA LEU A 58 17.78 -10.92 -3.52
C LEU A 58 18.87 -11.80 -2.89
N GLU A 59 19.37 -11.45 -1.70
CA GLU A 59 20.33 -12.27 -0.95
C GLU A 59 19.77 -13.67 -0.66
N THR A 60 18.48 -13.75 -0.30
CA THR A 60 17.80 -15.04 -0.09
C THR A 60 17.74 -15.86 -1.38
N GLN A 61 17.45 -15.22 -2.52
CA GLN A 61 17.42 -15.89 -3.82
C GLN A 61 18.80 -16.38 -4.25
N ILE A 62 19.84 -15.58 -4.03
CA ILE A 62 21.23 -15.97 -4.29
C ILE A 62 21.61 -17.17 -3.43
N ALA A 63 21.34 -17.12 -2.12
CA ALA A 63 21.64 -18.22 -1.21
C ALA A 63 20.91 -19.53 -1.60
N TYR A 64 19.66 -19.44 -2.07
CA TYR A 64 18.96 -20.59 -2.62
C TYR A 64 19.60 -21.08 -3.92
N ALA A 65 19.91 -20.19 -4.87
CA ALA A 65 20.52 -20.54 -6.15
C ALA A 65 21.89 -21.22 -6.00
N ASP A 66 22.67 -20.82 -4.98
CA ASP A 66 23.97 -21.41 -4.63
C ASP A 66 23.83 -22.73 -3.85
N SER A 67 22.62 -23.12 -3.45
CA SER A 67 22.40 -24.33 -2.65
C SER A 67 22.23 -25.59 -3.51
N ASP A 68 22.63 -26.74 -2.95
CA ASP A 68 22.42 -28.05 -3.56
C ASP A 68 20.93 -28.35 -3.84
N LYS A 69 20.03 -27.73 -3.06
CA LYS A 69 18.59 -27.86 -3.24
C LYS A 69 18.13 -27.31 -4.59
N ALA A 70 18.68 -26.18 -5.04
CA ALA A 70 18.35 -25.61 -6.34
C ALA A 70 18.86 -26.52 -7.48
N VAL A 71 20.04 -27.13 -7.31
CA VAL A 71 20.58 -28.11 -8.26
C VAL A 71 19.68 -29.35 -8.34
N GLU A 72 19.24 -29.88 -7.19
CA GLU A 72 18.34 -31.02 -7.13
C GLU A 72 16.99 -30.70 -7.78
N GLU A 73 16.36 -29.58 -7.42
CA GLU A 73 15.07 -29.17 -7.99
C GLU A 73 15.15 -29.03 -9.51
N TRP A 74 16.24 -28.46 -10.02
CA TRP A 74 16.47 -28.38 -11.45
C TRP A 74 16.64 -29.75 -12.10
N ALA A 75 17.43 -30.63 -11.48
CA ALA A 75 17.66 -31.99 -11.96
C ALA A 75 16.34 -32.79 -12.01
N ARG A 76 15.49 -32.68 -10.97
CA ARG A 76 14.19 -33.36 -10.92
C ARG A 76 13.19 -32.80 -11.95
N THR A 77 13.10 -31.47 -12.04
CA THR A 77 12.03 -30.79 -12.79
C THR A 77 12.32 -30.69 -14.28
N TYR A 78 13.54 -30.26 -14.64
CA TYR A 78 13.89 -29.97 -16.04
C TYR A 78 14.58 -31.14 -16.72
N GLN A 79 15.53 -31.78 -16.04
CA GLN A 79 16.20 -32.95 -16.60
C GLN A 79 15.45 -34.27 -16.38
N ARG A 80 14.43 -34.28 -15.52
CA ARG A 80 13.71 -35.51 -15.11
C ARG A 80 14.66 -36.58 -14.59
N ASN A 81 15.77 -36.15 -13.96
CA ASN A 81 16.75 -37.04 -13.36
C ASN A 81 16.14 -37.67 -12.10
N ILE A 82 16.22 -38.98 -12.02
CA ILE A 82 15.74 -39.77 -10.88
C ILE A 82 16.93 -40.20 -10.02
N GLN A 83 16.76 -40.18 -8.69
CA GLN A 83 17.76 -40.76 -7.79
C GLN A 83 17.50 -42.26 -7.60
N PRO A 84 18.51 -43.04 -7.17
CA PRO A 84 18.32 -44.44 -6.85
C PRO A 84 17.24 -44.64 -5.79
N GLY A 85 16.12 -45.27 -6.16
CA GLY A 85 14.96 -45.50 -5.29
C GLY A 85 13.69 -44.76 -5.68
N ASP A 86 13.76 -43.80 -6.61
CA ASP A 86 12.57 -43.09 -7.08
C ASP A 86 11.78 -43.89 -8.14
N GLN A 87 10.45 -43.81 -8.07
CA GLN A 87 9.53 -44.40 -9.05
C GLN A 87 8.99 -43.31 -9.99
N MET A 88 9.39 -43.35 -11.26
CA MET A 88 8.89 -42.42 -12.29
C MET A 88 7.44 -42.76 -12.65
N ILE A 89 6.50 -41.88 -12.33
CA ILE A 89 5.09 -41.99 -12.73
C ILE A 89 4.83 -41.02 -13.88
N ILE A 90 4.40 -41.54 -15.02
CA ILE A 90 3.94 -40.74 -16.16
C ILE A 90 2.41 -40.82 -16.17
N PRO A 91 1.69 -39.73 -15.85
CA PRO A 91 0.24 -39.71 -15.96
C PRO A 91 -0.15 -39.84 -17.42
N VAL A 92 -0.73 -40.97 -17.78
CA VAL A 92 -1.42 -41.13 -19.07
C VAL A 92 -2.82 -40.54 -18.91
N SER A 93 -3.19 -39.60 -19.77
CA SER A 93 -4.56 -39.10 -19.78
C SER A 93 -5.48 -40.24 -20.23
N PRO A 94 -6.57 -40.54 -19.52
CA PRO A 94 -7.54 -41.51 -19.99
C PRO A 94 -8.11 -41.02 -21.32
N LEU A 95 -8.11 -41.86 -22.36
CA LEU A 95 -8.46 -41.48 -23.73
C LEU A 95 -9.87 -40.89 -23.89
N GLU A 96 -10.77 -41.00 -22.90
CA GLU A 96 -12.17 -40.54 -23.02
C GLU A 96 -12.78 -39.98 -21.72
N ALA A 97 -12.05 -39.16 -20.95
CA ALA A 97 -12.71 -38.37 -19.91
C ALA A 97 -13.17 -37.03 -20.50
N THR A 98 -14.32 -37.01 -21.19
CA THR A 98 -15.06 -35.75 -21.36
C THR A 98 -15.62 -35.40 -19.97
N PRO A 99 -15.15 -34.34 -19.30
CA PRO A 99 -15.72 -33.96 -18.02
C PRO A 99 -17.20 -33.63 -18.24
N GLU A 100 -18.08 -34.33 -17.55
CA GLU A 100 -19.50 -34.02 -17.54
C GLU A 100 -19.65 -32.68 -16.79
N ILE A 101 -19.78 -31.59 -17.55
CA ILE A 101 -19.97 -30.27 -16.96
C ILE A 101 -21.39 -30.21 -16.41
N ASN A 102 -21.51 -30.36 -15.10
CA ASN A 102 -22.76 -30.09 -14.39
C ASN A 102 -22.95 -28.57 -14.30
N TYR A 103 -23.61 -28.00 -15.29
CA TYR A 103 -24.01 -26.59 -15.26
C TYR A 103 -24.97 -26.40 -14.09
N LEU A 104 -24.57 -25.58 -13.11
CA LEU A 104 -25.51 -25.05 -12.14
C LEU A 104 -26.61 -24.32 -12.91
N GLN A 105 -27.88 -24.60 -12.59
CA GLN A 105 -29.00 -23.88 -13.20
C GLN A 105 -28.81 -22.39 -12.92
N THR A 106 -28.80 -21.58 -13.98
CA THR A 106 -28.81 -20.13 -13.84
C THR A 106 -30.04 -19.76 -13.01
N PRO A 107 -29.87 -19.07 -11.86
CA PRO A 107 -31.02 -18.66 -11.08
C PRO A 107 -31.93 -17.80 -11.96
N THR A 108 -33.21 -18.16 -12.03
CA THR A 108 -34.21 -17.34 -12.70
C THR A 108 -34.19 -15.97 -12.05
N PRO A 109 -33.95 -14.88 -12.80
CA PRO A 109 -33.97 -13.54 -12.22
C PRO A 109 -35.34 -13.28 -11.60
N SER A 110 -35.36 -12.78 -10.37
CA SER A 110 -36.61 -12.36 -9.72
C SER A 110 -37.27 -11.31 -10.60
N THR A 111 -38.58 -11.44 -10.81
CA THR A 111 -39.38 -10.53 -11.66
C THR A 111 -39.86 -9.32 -10.85
N GLU A 112 -38.99 -8.82 -9.96
CA GLU A 112 -39.30 -7.68 -9.13
C GLU A 112 -39.04 -6.40 -9.89
N ASP A 113 -40.02 -5.50 -9.86
CA ASP A 113 -39.86 -4.18 -10.43
C ASP A 113 -38.81 -3.40 -9.62
N ASN A 114 -38.03 -2.55 -10.29
CA ASN A 114 -36.94 -1.77 -9.67
C ASN A 114 -37.35 -1.05 -8.36
N TRP A 115 -38.59 -0.59 -8.23
CA TRP A 115 -39.06 0.11 -7.04
C TRP A 115 -39.21 -0.81 -5.82
N GLN A 116 -39.53 -2.09 -6.02
CA GLN A 116 -39.62 -3.09 -4.94
C GLN A 116 -38.24 -3.37 -4.37
N ILE A 117 -37.24 -3.50 -5.26
CA ILE A 117 -35.82 -3.65 -4.89
C ILE A 117 -35.35 -2.48 -4.03
N TRP A 118 -35.67 -1.24 -4.44
CA TRP A 118 -35.32 -0.06 -3.64
C TRP A 118 -36.04 -0.01 -2.30
N TRP A 119 -37.32 -0.39 -2.27
CA TRP A 119 -38.09 -0.41 -1.04
C TRP A 119 -37.52 -1.41 -0.02
N GLU A 120 -37.19 -2.62 -0.46
CA GLU A 120 -36.59 -3.65 0.39
C GLU A 120 -35.19 -3.26 0.86
N LEU A 121 -34.38 -2.61 0.02
CA LEU A 121 -33.05 -2.13 0.42
C LEU A 121 -33.11 -1.11 1.58
N PHE A 122 -34.12 -0.24 1.60
CA PHE A 122 -34.25 0.80 2.61
C PHE A 122 -35.07 0.38 3.84
N PHE A 123 -35.98 -0.59 3.68
CA PHE A 123 -36.99 -0.91 4.70
C PHE A 123 -37.22 -2.41 4.94
N GLY A 124 -36.43 -3.30 4.32
CA GLY A 124 -36.38 -4.73 4.69
C GLY A 124 -35.73 -4.93 6.06
N GLU A 125 -36.01 -6.05 6.72
CA GLU A 125 -35.40 -6.42 8.02
C GLU A 125 -33.89 -6.71 7.92
#